data_AF-A0A1Y5JYJ8-F1
#
_entry.id   AF-A0A1Y5JYJ8-F1
#
_cell.length_a   1.000
_cell.length_b   1.000
_cell.length_c   1.000
_cell.angle_alpha   90.00
_cell.angle_beta   90.00
_cell.angle_gamma   90.00
#
_symmetry.space_group_name_H-M   'P 1'
#
loop_
_entity.id
_entity.type
_entity.pdbx_description
1 polymer ?
#
loop_
_entity_poly.entity_id
_entity_poly.type
_entity_poly.pdbx_seq_one_letter_code
_entity_poly.pdbx_strand_id
1 'polypeptide(L)'
;MNKSLTATLLIAFSLLLYTQFSELAYKFGFAELKLVAVLENPDKMKVKCDAYSLGFFDEIKLQNKYQKCINEYEAQGYELISRSDR
;
A
#
# COMPACT_ATOMS: atom_id res chain seq x y z
N MET A 1 -26.01 15.99 -34.74
CA MET A 1 -25.62 15.71 -33.34
C MET A 1 -25.00 16.97 -32.77
N ASN A 2 -25.63 17.61 -31.77
CA ASN A 2 -25.19 18.90 -31.26
C ASN A 2 -23.90 18.72 -30.45
N LYS A 3 -22.75 19.06 -31.06
CA LYS A 3 -21.40 18.89 -30.48
C LYS A 3 -21.28 19.54 -29.09
N SER A 4 -21.99 20.64 -28.86
CA SER A 4 -22.04 21.32 -27.56
C SER A 4 -22.68 20.45 -26.47
N LEU A 5 -23.75 19.72 -26.80
CA LEU A 5 -24.47 18.90 -25.83
C LEU A 5 -23.65 17.66 -25.46
N THR A 6 -22.94 17.09 -26.43
CA THR A 6 -21.99 15.99 -26.22
C THR A 6 -20.81 16.43 -25.35
N ALA A 7 -20.27 17.64 -25.58
CA ALA A 7 -19.18 18.19 -24.78
C ALA A 7 -19.60 18.42 -23.32
N THR A 8 -20.79 19.00 -23.10
CA THR A 8 -21.31 19.20 -21.74
C THR A 8 -21.52 17.88 -21.01
N LEU A 9 -22.02 16.85 -21.70
CA LEU A 9 -22.22 15.52 -21.11
C LEU A 9 -20.88 14.88 -20.70
N LEU A 10 -19.86 14.99 -21.55
CA LEU A 10 -18.51 14.50 -21.28
C LEU A 10 -17.90 15.16 -20.05
N ILE A 11 -18.00 16.50 -19.95
CA ILE A 11 -17.48 17.25 -18.81
C ILE A 11 -18.18 16.83 -17.51
N ALA A 12 -19.51 16.74 -17.54
CA ALA A 12 -20.29 16.30 -16.38
C ALA A 12 -19.91 14.86 -15.94
N PHE A 13 -19.69 13.96 -16.91
CA PHE A 13 -19.29 12.59 -16.62
C PHE A 13 -17.87 12.49 -16.07
N SER A 14 -16.91 13.23 -16.63
CA SER A 14 -15.53 13.28 -16.11
C SER A 14 -15.46 13.85 -14.69
N LEU A 15 -16.27 14.88 -14.38
CA LEU A 15 -16.36 15.42 -13.02
C LEU A 15 -16.91 14.37 -12.04
N LEU A 16 -17.93 13.60 -12.45
CA LEU A 16 -18.54 12.57 -11.63
C LEU A 16 -17.58 11.38 -11.40
N LEU A 17 -16.80 10.99 -12.42
CA LEU A 17 -15.73 10.00 -12.25
C LEU A 17 -14.60 10.51 -11.34
N TYR A 18 -14.26 11.80 -11.41
CA TYR A 18 -13.23 12.40 -10.58
C TYR A 18 -13.62 12.39 -9.09
N THR A 19 -14.87 12.74 -8.76
CA THR A 19 -15.33 12.72 -7.35
C THR A 19 -15.38 11.33 -6.75
N GLN A 20 -15.54 10.29 -7.58
CA GLN A 20 -15.57 8.88 -7.15
C GLN A 20 -14.27 8.12 -7.46
N PHE A 21 -13.22 8.81 -7.90
CA PHE A 21 -12.01 8.16 -8.42
C PHE A 21 -11.39 7.19 -7.40
N SER A 22 -11.24 7.61 -6.14
CA SER A 22 -10.66 6.76 -5.10
C SER A 22 -11.50 5.51 -4.86
N GLU A 23 -12.82 5.66 -4.74
CA GLU A 23 -13.73 4.53 -4.50
C GLU A 23 -13.74 3.55 -5.69
N LEU A 24 -13.72 4.08 -6.91
CA LEU A 24 -13.61 3.29 -8.13
C LEU A 24 -12.26 2.57 -8.18
N ALA A 25 -11.15 3.26 -7.89
CA ALA A 25 -9.82 2.67 -7.86
C ALA A 25 -9.77 1.49 -6.87
N TYR A 26 -10.26 1.66 -5.65
CA TYR A 26 -10.37 0.56 -4.66
C TYR A 26 -11.25 -0.59 -5.15
N LYS A 27 -12.41 -0.31 -5.76
CA LYS A 27 -13.28 -1.33 -6.36
C LYS A 27 -12.60 -2.09 -7.51
N PHE A 28 -11.71 -1.44 -8.25
CA PHE A 28 -10.98 -2.07 -9.34
C PHE A 28 -9.74 -2.86 -8.87
N GLY A 29 -9.38 -2.79 -7.58
CA GLY A 29 -8.22 -3.50 -7.01
C GLY A 29 -6.97 -2.65 -6.82
N PHE A 30 -7.09 -1.32 -6.95
CA PHE A 30 -6.06 -0.38 -6.51
C PHE A 30 -6.11 -0.31 -4.98
N ALA A 31 -5.02 -0.64 -4.30
CA ALA A 31 -4.97 -0.62 -2.85
C ALA A 31 -3.77 0.20 -2.36
N GLU A 32 -3.73 0.44 -1.05
CA GLU A 32 -2.53 0.88 -0.35
C GLU A 32 -2.16 -0.23 0.63
N LEU A 33 -0.89 -0.64 0.63
CA LEU A 33 -0.32 -1.55 1.62
C LEU A 33 0.84 -0.84 2.29
N LYS A 34 0.80 -0.78 3.62
CA LYS A 34 1.86 -0.21 4.44
C LYS A 34 2.12 -1.10 5.65
N LEU A 35 3.27 -1.75 5.63
CA LEU A 35 3.74 -2.63 6.69
C LEU A 35 5.06 -2.10 7.22
N VAL A 36 5.20 -2.00 8.54
CA VAL A 36 6.43 -1.56 9.19
C VAL A 36 6.65 -2.38 10.46
N ALA A 37 7.83 -2.98 10.58
CA ALA A 37 8.33 -3.62 11.78
C ALA A 37 9.66 -2.98 12.17
N VAL A 38 9.86 -2.82 13.48
CA VAL A 38 11.14 -2.44 14.07
C VAL A 38 11.61 -3.58 14.95
N LEU A 39 12.85 -4.02 14.74
CA LEU A 39 13.50 -5.03 15.56
C LEU A 39 14.73 -4.44 16.25
N GLU A 40 15.06 -4.94 17.44
CA GLU A 40 16.18 -4.50 18.26
C GLU A 40 17.00 -5.72 18.72
N ASN A 41 18.33 -5.65 18.67
CA ASN A 41 19.21 -6.69 19.20
C ASN A 41 19.67 -6.36 20.64
N PRO A 42 20.38 -7.28 21.34
CA PRO A 42 20.88 -7.04 22.70
C PRO A 42 21.81 -5.80 22.82
N ASP A 43 22.50 -5.42 21.75
CA ASP A 43 23.34 -4.22 21.68
C ASP A 43 22.54 -2.93 21.44
N LYS A 44 21.19 -3.00 21.49
CA LYS A 44 20.24 -1.90 21.23
C LYS A 44 20.31 -1.33 19.81
N MET A 45 20.83 -2.09 18.85
CA MET A 45 20.80 -1.72 17.44
C MET A 45 19.42 -1.98 16.87
N LYS A 46 18.85 -0.97 16.21
CA LYS A 46 17.52 -1.04 15.62
C LYS A 46 17.59 -1.23 14.11
N VAL A 47 16.77 -2.14 13.60
CA VAL A 47 16.56 -2.35 12.17
C VAL A 47 15.08 -2.20 11.85
N LYS A 48 14.79 -1.75 10.63
CA LYS A 48 13.43 -1.55 10.15
C LYS A 48 13.18 -2.46 8.95
N CYS A 49 12.15 -3.27 9.04
CA CYS A 49 11.59 -4.01 7.91
C CYS A 49 10.32 -3.28 7.47
N ASP A 50 10.22 -2.87 6.21
CA ASP A 50 9.00 -2.25 5.70
C ASP A 50 8.65 -2.67 4.29
N ALA A 51 7.36 -2.63 4.00
CA ALA A 51 6.80 -2.81 2.68
C ALA A 51 5.74 -1.74 2.44
N TYR A 52 5.94 -0.94 1.39
CA TYR A 52 4.99 0.07 0.95
C TYR A 52 4.65 -0.16 -0.52
N SER A 53 3.35 -0.11 -0.83
CA SER A 53 2.87 -0.15 -2.20
C SER A 53 1.55 0.61 -2.31
N LEU A 54 1.40 1.37 -3.39
CA LEU A 54 0.18 2.09 -3.73
C LEU A 54 -0.15 1.77 -5.19
N GLY A 55 -1.28 1.11 -5.41
CA GLY A 55 -1.75 0.72 -6.74
C GLY A 55 -2.16 -0.74 -6.83
N PHE A 56 -1.96 -1.33 -8.00
CA PHE A 56 -2.21 -2.75 -8.25
C PHE A 56 -0.97 -3.54 -7.89
N PHE A 57 -1.07 -4.43 -6.90
CA PHE A 57 0.04 -5.24 -6.46
C PHE A 57 -0.42 -6.61 -5.95
N ASP A 58 0.52 -7.55 -5.93
CA ASP A 58 0.34 -8.85 -5.27
C ASP A 58 0.64 -8.68 -3.77
N GLU A 59 -0.43 -8.61 -2.98
CA GLU A 59 -0.36 -8.41 -1.53
C GLU A 59 0.41 -9.54 -0.85
N ILE A 60 0.18 -10.80 -1.26
CA ILE A 60 0.85 -11.97 -0.67
C ILE A 60 2.36 -11.89 -0.91
N LYS A 61 2.78 -11.49 -2.11
CA LYS A 61 4.21 -11.34 -2.42
C LYS A 61 4.87 -10.25 -1.56
N LEU A 62 4.20 -9.13 -1.34
CA LEU A 62 4.70 -8.04 -0.49
C LEU A 62 4.75 -8.45 0.98
N GLN A 63 3.69 -9.09 1.49
CA GLN A 63 3.65 -9.62 2.86
C GLN A 63 4.74 -10.67 3.08
N ASN A 64 4.97 -11.57 2.13
CA ASN A 64 6.03 -12.57 2.21
C ASN A 64 7.42 -11.94 2.26
N LYS A 65 7.67 -10.90 1.46
CA LYS A 65 8.95 -10.17 1.49
C LYS A 65 9.16 -9.47 2.84
N TYR A 66 8.10 -8.85 3.37
CA TYR A 66 8.11 -8.22 4.67
C TYR A 66 8.39 -9.22 5.80
N GLN A 67 7.67 -10.34 5.83
CA GLN A 67 7.86 -11.38 6.84
C GLN A 67 9.24 -12.05 6.72
N LYS A 68 9.76 -12.23 5.49
CA LYS A 68 11.12 -12.74 5.28
C LYS A 68 12.17 -11.83 5.92
N CYS A 69 12.05 -10.50 5.78
CA CYS A 69 12.95 -9.56 6.44
C CYS A 69 12.94 -9.72 7.96
N ILE A 70 11.76 -9.84 8.57
CA ILE A 70 11.61 -10.07 10.02
C ILE A 70 12.32 -11.38 10.41
N ASN A 71 12.01 -12.47 9.73
CA ASN A 71 12.58 -13.79 10.02
C ASN A 71 14.11 -13.81 9.90
N GLU A 72 14.68 -13.09 8.91
CA GLU A 72 16.12 -13.00 8.72
C GLU A 72 16.81 -12.28 9.88
N TYR A 73 16.20 -11.23 10.44
CA TYR A 73 16.75 -10.51 11.60
C TYR A 73 16.49 -11.26 12.91
N GLU A 74 15.34 -11.91 13.08
CA GLU A 74 15.10 -12.80 14.22
C GLU A 74 16.12 -13.94 14.29
N ALA A 75 16.47 -14.54 13.14
CA ALA A 75 17.54 -15.55 13.06
C ALA A 75 18.94 -15.01 13.43
N GLN A 76 19.14 -13.69 13.36
CA GLN A 76 20.37 -13.01 13.77
C GLN A 76 20.34 -12.54 15.24
N GLY A 77 19.27 -12.85 15.99
CA GLY A 77 19.13 -12.49 17.39
C GLY A 77 18.53 -11.10 17.63
N TYR A 78 17.84 -10.51 16.64
CA TYR A 78 17.00 -9.33 16.86
C TYR A 78 15.61 -9.75 17.35
N GLU A 79 15.00 -8.94 18.20
CA GLU A 79 13.65 -9.14 18.70
C GLU A 79 12.71 -8.06 18.16
N LEU A 80 11.48 -8.45 17.81
CA LEU A 80 10.46 -7.52 17.33
C LEU A 80 9.98 -6.61 18.47
N ILE A 81 10.25 -5.31 18.38
CA ILE A 81 9.84 -4.31 19.38
C ILE A 81 8.64 -3.48 18.96
N SER A 82 8.35 -3.41 17.66
CA SER A 82 7.21 -2.66 17.13
C SER A 82 6.75 -3.23 15.80
N ARG A 83 5.44 -3.24 15.57
CA ARG A 83 4.79 -3.59 14.32
C ARG A 83 3.62 -2.65 14.05
N SER A 84 3.50 -2.16 12.82
CA SER A 84 2.38 -1.37 12.31
C SER A 84 1.96 -1.94 10.96
N ASP A 85 0.73 -2.45 10.92
CA ASP A 85 0.14 -3.11 9.75
C ASP A 85 -1.00 -2.25 9.15
N ARG A 86 -0.87 -0.92 9.21
CA ARG A 86 -1.96 0.03 8.99
C ARG A 86 -1.69 0.97 7.81
#